data_AF-K1ZJY8-F1
#
_entry.id   AF-K1ZJY8-F1
#
_cell.length_a   1.000
_cell.length_b   1.000
_cell.length_c   1.000
_cell.angle_alpha   90.00
_cell.angle_beta   90.00
_cell.angle_gamma   90.00
#
_symmetry.space_group_name_H-M   'P 1'
#
loop_
_entity.id
_entity.type
_entity.pdbx_description
1 polymer ?
#
loop_
_entity_poly.entity_id
_entity_poly.type
_entity_poly.pdbx_seq_one_letter_code
_entity_poly.pdbx_strand_id
1 'polypeptide(L)' 'LIFELPPARPKMHWRLKADTFEKSGKDIFADDEMPARVEGSIKVRPRSIVILAEK' A
#
# COMPACT_ATOMS: atom_id res chain seq x y z
N LEU A 1 -2.51 -8.93 10.20
CA LEU A 1 -3.68 -8.09 10.50
C LEU A 1 -4.28 -7.65 9.17
N ILE A 2 -5.61 -7.69 9.02
CA ILE A 2 -6.30 -7.19 7.84
C ILE A 2 -6.91 -5.85 8.21
N PHE A 3 -6.66 -4.83 7.39
CA PHE A 3 -7.18 -3.48 7.59
C PHE A 3 -8.10 -3.13 6.41
N GLU A 4 -9.31 -2.70 6.73
CA GLU A 4 -10.23 -2.12 5.74
C GLU A 4 -9.75 -0.72 5.35
N LEU A 5 -9.76 -0.43 4.06
CA LEU A 5 -9.38 0.86 3.52
C LEU A 5 -10.63 1.73 3.34
N PRO A 6 -10.54 3.03 3.66
CA PRO A 6 -11.60 3.95 3.28
C PRO A 6 -11.72 4.02 1.76
N PRO A 7 -12.88 4.42 1.22
CA PRO A 7 -13.02 4.64 -0.21
C PRO A 7 -12.01 5.70 -0.68
N ALA A 8 -11.34 5.44 -1.80
CA ALA A 8 -10.46 6.42 -2.41
C ALA A 8 -11.26 7.61 -2.96
N ARG A 9 -10.63 8.78 -3.08
CA ARG A 9 -11.23 9.95 -3.74
C ARG A 9 -11.67 9.63 -5.19
N PRO A 10 -12.67 10.36 -5.75
CA PRO A 10 -13.12 10.15 -7.12
C PRO A 10 -11.97 10.19 -8.12
N LYS A 11 -11.91 9.21 -9.02
CA LYS A 11 -10.84 9.03 -10.02
C LYS A 11 -9.44 8.72 -9.45
N MET A 12 -9.33 8.42 -8.16
CA MET A 12 -8.10 8.00 -7.48
C MET A 12 -8.21 6.56 -6.97
N HIS A 13 -7.06 5.93 -6.74
CA HIS A 13 -6.95 4.58 -6.20
C HIS A 13 -5.83 4.49 -5.14
N TRP A 14 -6.02 3.65 -4.13
CA TRP A 14 -4.95 3.34 -3.18
C TRP A 14 -3.85 2.53 -3.86
N ARG A 15 -2.60 2.94 -3.65
CA ARG A 15 -1.40 2.24 -4.13
C ARG A 15 -0.37 2.12 -3.02
N LEU A 16 0.39 1.03 -3.05
CA LEU A 16 1.42 0.75 -2.04
C LEU A 16 2.65 1.64 -2.26
N LYS A 17 2.98 2.47 -1.26
CA LYS A 17 4.15 3.37 -1.27
C LYS A 17 5.31 2.82 -0.46
N ALA A 18 5.00 2.17 0.66
CA ALA A 18 6.01 1.52 1.49
C ALA A 18 5.43 0.30 2.20
N ASP A 19 6.25 -0.74 2.34
CA ASP A 19 6.02 -1.88 3.23
C ASP A 19 7.38 -2.29 3.81
N THR A 20 7.56 -2.10 5.12
CA THR A 20 8.83 -2.41 5.83
C THR A 20 9.13 -3.91 5.92
N PHE A 21 8.31 -4.76 5.30
CA PHE A 21 8.48 -6.21 5.24
C PHE A 21 8.35 -6.75 3.81
N GLU A 22 8.49 -5.88 2.82
CA GLU A 22 8.44 -6.25 1.41
C GLU A 22 9.55 -7.28 1.10
N LYS A 23 9.19 -8.35 0.38
CA LYS A 23 10.10 -9.49 0.14
C LYS A 23 11.28 -9.12 -0.74
N SER A 24 11.16 -8.06 -1.54
CA SER A 24 12.23 -7.57 -2.42
C SER A 24 13.34 -6.83 -1.67
N GLY A 25 13.16 -6.54 -0.37
CA GLY A 25 14.08 -5.69 0.41
C GLY A 25 13.99 -4.21 0.04
N LYS A 26 13.01 -3.83 -0.80
CA LYS A 26 12.71 -2.45 -1.15
C LYS A 26 11.53 -1.96 -0.34
N ASP A 27 11.85 -1.29 0.77
CA ASP A 27 10.84 -0.83 1.73
C ASP A 27 10.01 0.35 1.21
N ILE A 28 10.51 1.11 0.22
CA ILE A 28 9.87 2.29 -0.34
C ILE A 28 9.90 2.22 -1.87
N PHE A 29 8.73 2.35 -2.50
CA PHE A 29 8.57 2.33 -3.95
C PHE A 29 8.67 3.74 -4.54
N ALA A 30 9.38 3.92 -5.65
CA ALA A 30 9.29 5.14 -6.45
C ALA A 30 7.90 5.21 -7.12
N ASP A 31 7.48 6.41 -7.54
CA ASP A 31 6.10 6.65 -8.00
C ASP A 31 5.70 5.86 -9.26
N ASP A 32 6.69 5.53 -10.09
CA ASP A 32 6.61 4.69 -11.28
C ASP A 32 6.65 3.19 -10.95
N GLU A 33 7.21 2.82 -9.81
CA GLU A 33 7.39 1.44 -9.35
C GLU A 33 6.36 0.98 -8.30
N MET A 34 5.47 1.87 -7.86
CA MET A 34 4.41 1.52 -6.92
C MET A 34 3.56 0.38 -7.49
N PRO A 35 3.34 -0.73 -6.75
CA PRO A 35 2.49 -1.82 -7.19
C PRO A 35 1.10 -1.34 -7.63
N ALA A 36 0.50 -2.09 -8.55
CA ALA A 36 -0.85 -1.81 -9.03
C ALA A 36 -1.88 -2.01 -7.91
N ARG A 37 -2.74 -0.98 -7.76
CA ARG A 37 -4.01 -0.86 -7.03
C ARG A 37 -4.30 -1.85 -5.88
N VAL A 38 -4.45 -1.30 -4.68
CA VAL A 38 -5.02 -1.99 -3.51
C VAL A 38 -6.50 -1.63 -3.40
N GLU A 39 -7.39 -2.62 -3.34
CA GLU A 39 -8.83 -2.41 -3.26
C GLU A 39 -9.42 -3.00 -1.99
N GLY A 40 -10.22 -2.21 -1.28
CA GLY A 40 -11.06 -2.64 -0.15
C GLY A 40 -10.28 -2.92 1.13
N SER A 41 -9.28 -3.79 1.10
CA SER A 41 -8.51 -4.18 2.29
C SER A 41 -7.04 -4.42 2.00
N ILE A 42 -6.21 -4.36 3.05
CA ILE A 42 -4.79 -4.68 2.99
C ILE A 42 -4.37 -5.58 4.14
N LYS A 43 -3.51 -6.56 3.85
CA LYS A 43 -2.91 -7.44 4.84
C LYS A 43 -1.55 -6.90 5.28
N VAL A 44 -1.45 -6.52 6.54
CA VAL A 44 -0.23 -6.00 7.17
C VAL A 44 0.33 -7.04 8.15
N ARG A 45 1.64 -7.21 8.16
CA ARG A 45 2.30 -8.16 9.08
C ARG A 45 2.41 -7.57 10.48
N PRO A 46 2.41 -8.40 11.54
CA PRO A 46 2.73 -7.90 12.88
C PRO A 46 4.09 -7.20 12.87
N ARG A 47 4.17 -6.04 13.54
CA ARG A 47 5.40 -5.22 13.65
C ARG A 47 5.93 -4.65 12.33
N SER A 48 5.10 -4.56 11.28
CA SER A 48 5.44 -3.83 10.06
C SER A 48 4.67 -2.51 9.94
N ILE A 49 5.19 -1.60 9.13
CA ILE A 49 4.53 -0.36 8.74
C ILE A 49 4.24 -0.43 7.25
N VAL A 50 3.02 -0.03 6.88
CA VAL A 50 2.58 0.06 5.49
C VAL A 50 2.09 1.48 5.23
N ILE A 51 2.57 2.09 4.14
CA ILE A 51 2.13 3.42 3.69
C ILE A 51 1.44 3.25 2.34
N LEU A 52 0.22 3.77 2.24
CA LEU A 52 -0.54 3.85 1.01
C LEU A 52 -0.64 5.31 0.56
N ALA A 53 -0.62 5.53 -0.76
CA ALA A 53 -0.91 6.82 -1.36
C ALA A 53 -2.09 6.69 -2.34
N GLU A 54 -2.92 7.72 -2.40
CA GLU A 54 -3.96 7.84 -3.44
C GLU A 54 -3.34 8.39 -4.71
N LYS A 55 -3.59 7.74 -5.85
CA LYS A 55 -3.09 8.13 -7.17
C LYS A 55 -4.10 7.87 -8.26
#